data_AF-A0A920W972-F1
#
_entry.id   AF-A0A920W972-F1
#
_cell.length_a   1.000
_cell.length_b   1.000
_cell.length_c   1.000
_cell.angle_alpha   90.00
_cell.angle_beta   90.00
_cell.angle_gamma   90.00
#
_symmetry.space_group_name_H-M   'P 1'
#
loop_
_entity.id
_entity.type
_entity.pdbx_description
1 polymer ?
#
loop_
_entity_poly.entity_id
_entity_poly.type
_entity_poly.pdbx_seq_one_letter_code
_entity_poly.pdbx_strand_id
1 'polypeptide(L)'
;MSSSLRFTGDREADDLLNNNFVALLIGMLLDQQFPIERAFVAPYRLQERLGFDLEAAALAEFPVEALIQSFSEKPALHRFPKSMAERTHALCNYLVEHYDGNPGTPGRISLRRQTHVKGYWRFLVSARRRCRSLWHCSLKGSG
;
A
#
# COMPACT_ATOMS: atom_id res chain seq x y z
N MET A 1 -22.16 -3.03 -10.70
CA MET A 1 -20.92 -3.16 -11.49
C MET A 1 -19.79 -2.59 -10.66
N SER A 2 -18.74 -3.35 -10.36
CA SER A 2 -17.62 -2.86 -9.55
C SER A 2 -16.83 -1.85 -10.37
N SER A 3 -16.78 -0.58 -9.95
CA SER A 3 -15.99 0.45 -10.62
C SER A 3 -14.50 0.14 -10.44
N SER A 4 -13.77 0.00 -11.55
CA SER A 4 -12.31 -0.20 -11.52
C SER A 4 -11.62 1.08 -11.06
N LEU A 5 -10.66 0.96 -10.14
CA LEU A 5 -9.80 2.05 -9.71
C LEU A 5 -8.93 2.54 -10.88
N ARG A 6 -8.85 3.86 -11.06
CA ARG A 6 -8.04 4.53 -12.09
C ARG A 6 -7.29 5.70 -11.44
N PHE A 7 -6.25 5.40 -10.67
CA PHE A 7 -5.51 6.40 -9.89
C PHE A 7 -4.24 6.86 -10.56
N THR A 8 -3.65 6.02 -11.40
CA THR A 8 -2.26 6.19 -11.83
C THR A 8 -2.14 6.79 -13.23
N GLY A 9 -3.16 6.60 -14.07
CA GLY A 9 -3.06 6.86 -15.51
C GLY A 9 -2.26 5.80 -16.26
N ASP A 10 -1.76 4.77 -15.55
CA ASP A 10 -1.04 3.63 -16.08
C ASP A 10 -1.93 2.39 -15.97
N ARG A 11 -2.17 1.71 -17.08
CA ARG A 11 -3.12 0.59 -17.12
C ARG A 11 -2.64 -0.58 -16.26
N GLU A 12 -1.35 -0.90 -16.30
CA GLU A 12 -0.80 -2.07 -15.60
C GLU A 12 -0.76 -1.81 -14.10
N ALA A 13 -0.40 -0.59 -13.69
CA ALA A 13 -0.46 -0.19 -12.28
C ALA A 13 -1.90 -0.18 -11.76
N ASP A 14 -2.85 0.37 -12.51
CA ASP A 14 -4.27 0.35 -12.14
C ASP A 14 -4.81 -1.09 -12.06
N ASP A 15 -4.43 -1.97 -12.99
CA ASP A 15 -4.85 -3.38 -12.98
C ASP A 15 -4.28 -4.12 -11.76
N LEU A 16 -3.01 -3.87 -11.38
CA LEU A 16 -2.44 -4.41 -10.14
C LEU A 16 -3.22 -3.96 -8.91
N LEU A 17 -3.54 -2.66 -8.80
CA LEU A 17 -4.27 -2.12 -7.66
C LEU A 17 -5.70 -2.67 -7.52
N ASN A 18 -6.33 -3.03 -8.64
CA ASN A 18 -7.67 -3.62 -8.65
C ASN A 18 -7.67 -5.10 -8.24
N ASN A 19 -6.57 -5.82 -8.49
CA ASN A 19 -6.49 -7.27 -8.30
C ASN A 19 -5.67 -7.71 -7.08
N ASN A 20 -4.79 -6.85 -6.55
CA ASN A 20 -3.94 -7.14 -5.40
C ASN A 20 -4.17 -6.13 -4.25
N PHE A 21 -4.84 -6.59 -3.19
CA PHE A 21 -5.12 -5.75 -2.02
C PHE A 21 -3.89 -5.38 -1.20
N VAL A 22 -2.82 -6.18 -1.22
CA VAL A 22 -1.54 -5.80 -0.60
C VAL A 22 -0.94 -4.61 -1.36
N ALA A 23 -0.90 -4.66 -2.69
CA ALA A 23 -0.45 -3.54 -3.53
C ALA A 23 -1.27 -2.27 -3.27
N LEU A 24 -2.60 -2.41 -3.15
CA LEU A 24 -3.48 -1.29 -2.83
C LEU A 24 -3.17 -0.66 -1.46
N LEU A 25 -2.96 -1.47 -0.42
CA LEU A 25 -2.60 -0.97 0.91
C LEU A 25 -1.22 -0.29 0.93
N ILE A 26 -0.26 -0.81 0.15
CA ILE A 26 1.05 -0.17 -0.03
C ILE A 26 0.85 1.20 -0.69
N GLY A 27 0.06 1.31 -1.77
CA GLY A 27 -0.24 2.60 -2.40
C GLY A 27 -0.84 3.63 -1.42
N MET A 28 -1.80 3.20 -0.60
CA MET A 28 -2.39 4.03 0.47
C MET A 28 -1.38 4.44 1.56
N LEU A 29 -0.41 3.57 1.85
CA LEU A 29 0.71 3.85 2.76
C LEU A 29 1.67 4.88 2.19
N LEU A 30 1.91 4.87 0.88
CA LEU A 30 2.81 5.81 0.22
C LEU A 30 2.17 7.17 -0.06
N ASP A 31 0.84 7.29 -0.02
CA ASP A 31 0.08 8.53 -0.22
C ASP A 31 0.16 9.50 0.99
N GLN A 32 1.33 9.61 1.61
CA GLN A 32 1.54 10.48 2.78
C GLN A 32 2.25 11.76 2.34
N GLN A 33 1.47 12.83 2.12
CA GLN A 33 1.92 14.13 1.63
C GLN A 33 2.59 14.05 0.23
N PHE A 34 2.44 12.94 -0.49
CA PHE A 34 3.08 12.65 -1.79
C PHE A 34 1.99 12.68 -2.89
N PRO A 35 2.30 13.03 -4.15
CA PRO A 35 1.30 13.03 -5.20
C PRO A 35 0.65 11.66 -5.33
N ILE A 36 -0.68 11.63 -5.38
CA ILE A 36 -1.46 10.40 -5.32
C ILE A 36 -1.11 9.47 -6.48
N GLU A 37 -0.97 10.01 -7.69
CA GLU A 37 -0.64 9.24 -8.89
C GLU A 37 0.72 8.53 -8.71
N ARG A 38 1.71 9.24 -8.15
CA ARG A 38 3.04 8.66 -7.89
C ARG A 38 3.03 7.64 -6.76
N ALA A 39 2.24 7.89 -5.71
CA ALA A 39 2.06 6.96 -4.60
C ALA A 39 1.42 5.64 -5.04
N PHE A 40 0.43 5.71 -5.94
CA PHE A 40 -0.31 4.55 -6.41
C PHE A 40 0.37 3.83 -7.59
N VAL A 41 1.28 4.48 -8.33
CA VAL A 41 2.19 3.79 -9.27
C VAL A 41 3.31 3.03 -8.55
N ALA A 42 3.72 3.48 -7.37
CA ALA A 42 4.89 2.93 -6.67
C ALA A 42 4.82 1.42 -6.35
N PRO A 43 3.68 0.81 -5.98
CA PRO A 43 3.57 -0.64 -5.82
C PRO A 43 3.91 -1.41 -7.10
N TYR A 44 3.42 -0.96 -8.27
CA TYR A 44 3.75 -1.60 -9.54
C TYR A 44 5.26 -1.58 -9.81
N ARG A 45 5.89 -0.42 -9.63
CA ARG A 45 7.35 -0.30 -9.77
C ARG A 45 8.14 -1.10 -8.75
N LEU A 46 7.60 -1.26 -7.54
CA LEU A 46 8.20 -2.13 -6.53
C LEU A 46 8.15 -3.59 -7.00
N GLN A 47 7.02 -4.04 -7.53
CA GLN A 47 6.86 -5.37 -8.10
C GLN A 47 7.86 -5.61 -9.24
N GLU A 48 8.02 -4.65 -10.16
CA GLU A 48 9.01 -4.72 -11.24
C GLU A 48 10.45 -4.87 -10.72
N ARG A 49 10.81 -4.12 -9.66
CA ARG A 49 12.17 -4.19 -9.06
C ARG A 49 12.44 -5.50 -8.35
N LEU A 50 11.44 -6.02 -7.64
CA LEU A 50 11.55 -7.25 -6.87
C LEU A 50 11.49 -8.50 -7.76
N GLY A 51 10.80 -8.42 -8.90
CA GLY A 51 10.64 -9.54 -9.83
C GLY A 51 9.68 -10.63 -9.34
N PHE A 52 8.86 -10.34 -8.33
CA PHE A 52 7.84 -11.25 -7.79
C PHE A 52 6.60 -10.49 -7.34
N ASP A 53 5.46 -11.18 -7.29
CA ASP A 53 4.17 -10.59 -6.91
C ASP A 53 4.17 -10.08 -5.47
N LEU A 54 3.49 -8.94 -5.24
CA LEU A 54 3.43 -8.34 -3.91
C LEU A 54 2.51 -9.13 -2.97
N GLU A 55 3.07 -10.14 -2.33
CA GLU A 55 2.44 -10.92 -1.26
C GLU A 55 2.95 -10.49 0.11
N ALA A 56 2.06 -10.48 1.12
CA ALA A 56 2.44 -10.06 2.46
C ALA A 56 3.50 -10.97 3.08
N ALA A 57 3.38 -12.29 2.90
CA ALA A 57 4.37 -13.25 3.41
C ALA A 57 5.75 -13.05 2.77
N ALA A 58 5.80 -12.98 1.43
CA ALA A 58 7.04 -12.74 0.70
C ALA A 58 7.73 -11.44 1.14
N LEU A 59 6.99 -10.33 1.25
CA LEU A 59 7.53 -9.05 1.69
C LEU A 59 7.89 -9.00 3.18
N ALA A 60 7.27 -9.82 4.03
CA ALA A 60 7.59 -9.91 5.45
C ALA A 60 8.84 -10.73 5.73
N GLU A 61 9.13 -11.73 4.87
CA GLU A 61 10.36 -12.52 4.91
C GLU A 61 11.52 -11.84 4.16
N PHE A 62 11.21 -10.91 3.25
CA PHE A 62 12.21 -10.19 2.48
C PHE A 62 13.10 -9.31 3.37
N PRO A 63 14.44 -9.34 3.23
CA PRO A 63 15.32 -8.52 4.07
C PRO A 63 14.98 -7.04 4.00
N VAL A 64 14.73 -6.41 5.15
CA VAL A 64 14.29 -5.01 5.20
C VAL A 64 15.31 -4.06 4.57
N GLU A 65 16.60 -4.33 4.72
CA GLU A 65 17.68 -3.56 4.09
C GLU A 65 17.62 -3.65 2.57
N ALA A 66 17.33 -4.84 2.01
CA ALA A 66 17.16 -5.02 0.58
C ALA A 66 15.89 -4.32 0.06
N LEU A 67 14.81 -4.32 0.85
CA LEU A 67 13.61 -3.56 0.52
C LEU A 67 13.89 -2.05 0.51
N ILE A 68 14.69 -1.55 1.46
CA ILE A 68 15.13 -0.15 1.48
C ILE A 68 15.92 0.20 0.21
N GLN A 69 16.79 -0.69 -0.26
CA GLN A 69 17.50 -0.48 -1.54
C GLN A 69 16.52 -0.40 -2.71
N SER A 70 15.58 -1.35 -2.78
CA SER A 70 14.55 -1.38 -3.82
C SER A 70 13.71 -0.10 -3.85
N PHE A 71 13.41 0.51 -2.69
CA PHE A 71 12.73 1.80 -2.62
C PHE A 71 13.60 3.00 -3.02
N SER A 72 14.91 2.89 -2.80
CA SER A 72 15.89 3.97 -2.97
C SER A 72 16.51 4.02 -4.36
N GLU A 73 16.44 2.92 -5.12
CA GLU A 73 16.84 2.87 -6.54
C GLU A 73 16.23 4.03 -7.33
N LYS A 74 17.05 4.72 -8.13
CA LYS A 74 16.65 5.92 -8.87
C LYS A 74 15.83 5.55 -10.13
N PRO A 75 14.70 6.22 -10.39
CA PRO A 75 14.06 7.22 -9.54
C PRO A 75 13.40 6.59 -8.30
N ALA A 76 13.64 7.17 -7.12
CA ALA A 76 13.13 6.62 -5.86
C ALA A 76 11.60 6.51 -5.84
N LEU A 77 11.07 5.46 -5.21
CA LEU A 77 9.61 5.20 -5.16
C LEU A 77 8.85 6.23 -4.31
N HIS A 78 9.53 6.87 -3.36
CA HIS A 78 8.97 7.91 -2.51
C HIS A 78 10.06 8.92 -2.14
N ARG A 79 9.69 10.14 -1.73
CA ARG A 79 10.66 11.13 -1.21
C ARG A 79 11.30 10.76 0.15
N PHE A 80 10.82 9.69 0.78
CA PHE A 80 11.30 9.16 2.06
C PHE A 80 11.48 7.63 1.95
N PRO A 81 12.39 7.17 1.07
CA PRO A 81 12.41 5.77 0.63
C PRO A 81 12.67 4.81 1.79
N LYS A 82 13.64 5.10 2.66
CA LYS A 82 13.92 4.30 3.86
C LYS A 82 12.70 4.11 4.77
N SER A 83 12.08 5.21 5.21
CA SER A 83 10.94 5.12 6.13
C SER A 83 9.73 4.44 5.50
N MET A 84 9.53 4.59 4.20
CA MET A 84 8.41 3.94 3.51
C MET A 84 8.64 2.45 3.28
N ALA A 85 9.88 2.03 3.02
CA ALA A 85 10.25 0.61 2.96
C ALA A 85 10.05 -0.07 4.32
N GLU A 86 10.57 0.52 5.40
CA GLU A 86 10.41 -0.01 6.77
C GLU A 86 8.93 -0.14 7.16
N ARG A 87 8.10 0.84 6.78
CA ARG A 87 6.65 0.78 7.03
C ARG A 87 5.94 -0.25 6.18
N THR A 88 6.37 -0.44 4.93
CA THR A 88 5.84 -1.48 4.03
C THR A 88 6.13 -2.86 4.61
N HIS A 89 7.38 -3.10 5.02
CA HIS A 89 7.77 -4.34 5.69
C HIS A 89 6.96 -4.57 6.99
N ALA A 90 6.79 -3.54 7.82
CA ALA A 90 5.99 -3.62 9.04
C ALA A 90 4.49 -3.88 8.77
N LEU A 91 3.93 -3.29 7.71
CA LEU A 91 2.57 -3.57 7.25
C LEU A 91 2.41 -5.04 6.85
N CYS A 92 3.34 -5.57 6.06
CA CYS A 92 3.30 -6.96 5.61
C CYS A 92 3.45 -7.95 6.77
N ASN A 93 4.36 -7.70 7.71
CA ASN A 93 4.46 -8.50 8.95
C ASN A 93 3.16 -8.50 9.74
N TYR A 94 2.52 -7.33 9.89
CA TYR A 94 1.24 -7.22 10.58
C TYR A 94 0.11 -7.99 9.88
N LEU A 95 0.10 -7.98 8.53
CA LEU A 95 -0.87 -8.75 7.75
C LEU A 95 -0.65 -10.26 7.93
N VAL A 96 0.59 -10.72 7.96
CA VAL A 96 0.91 -12.13 8.25
C VAL A 96 0.44 -12.52 9.64
N GLU A 97 0.76 -11.71 10.67
CA GLU A 97 0.47 -12.02 12.07
C GLU A 97 -1.04 -12.06 12.39
N HIS A 98 -1.85 -11.22 11.73
CA HIS A 98 -3.24 -11.01 12.14
C HIS A 98 -4.28 -11.31 11.07
N TYR A 99 -3.86 -11.53 9.83
CA TYR A 99 -4.76 -11.72 8.68
C TYR A 99 -4.29 -12.85 7.77
N ASP A 100 -3.40 -13.74 8.23
CA ASP A 100 -2.83 -14.85 7.45
C ASP A 100 -2.24 -14.38 6.10
N GLY A 101 -1.69 -13.17 6.08
CA GLY A 101 -1.14 -12.52 4.88
C GLY A 101 -2.18 -12.01 3.89
N ASN A 102 -3.48 -12.21 4.14
CA ASN A 102 -4.56 -11.81 3.25
C ASN A 102 -5.45 -10.72 3.89
N PRO A 103 -5.24 -9.44 3.54
CA PRO A 103 -6.06 -8.35 4.08
C PRO A 103 -7.55 -8.41 3.69
N GLY A 104 -7.93 -9.22 2.70
CA GLY A 104 -9.22 -9.13 2.03
C GLY A 104 -9.47 -7.73 1.48
N THR A 105 -10.74 -7.35 1.29
CA THR A 105 -11.08 -5.98 0.89
C THR A 105 -10.72 -4.98 2.02
N PRO A 106 -10.02 -3.85 1.74
CA PRO A 106 -9.51 -2.92 2.75
C PRO A 106 -10.54 -2.41 3.78
N GLY A 107 -11.83 -2.44 3.45
CA GLY A 107 -12.92 -2.10 4.38
C GLY A 107 -13.15 -3.09 5.53
N ARG A 108 -12.60 -4.31 5.47
CA ARG A 108 -12.70 -5.32 6.54
C ARG A 108 -11.56 -5.26 7.56
N ILE A 109 -10.46 -4.58 7.24
CA ILE A 109 -9.32 -4.47 8.14
C ILE A 109 -9.68 -3.52 9.28
N SER A 110 -9.87 -4.06 10.47
CA SER A 110 -10.14 -3.26 11.66
C SER A 110 -8.84 -2.68 12.20
N LEU A 111 -8.45 -1.53 11.67
CA LEU A 111 -7.30 -0.74 12.13
C LEU A 111 -7.47 -0.16 13.55
N ARG A 112 -8.52 -0.57 14.29
CA ARG A 112 -8.94 -0.02 15.60
C ARG A 112 -8.13 -0.59 16.77
N ARG A 113 -7.36 -1.68 16.60
CA ARG A 113 -6.54 -2.33 17.65
C ARG A 113 -5.04 -2.24 17.39
N GLN A 114 -4.51 -1.08 17.02
CA GLN A 114 -3.09 -0.93 16.64
C GLN A 114 -2.39 0.15 17.46
N THR A 115 -2.34 -0.06 18.78
CA THR A 115 -1.68 0.84 19.74
C THR A 115 -0.22 0.48 20.04
N HIS A 116 0.28 -0.68 19.58
CA HIS A 116 1.57 -1.22 20.04
C HIS A 116 2.75 -1.13 19.05
N VAL A 117 2.53 -0.76 17.78
CA VAL A 117 3.63 -0.53 16.85
C VAL A 117 4.11 0.93 17.01
N LYS A 118 5.21 1.15 17.74
CA LYS A 118 5.79 2.49 17.96
C LYS A 118 6.09 3.15 16.60
N GLY A 119 5.49 4.32 16.31
CA GLY A 119 5.64 5.08 15.05
C GLY A 119 4.50 4.93 14.02
N TYR A 120 3.53 4.06 14.31
CA TYR A 120 2.41 3.69 13.43
C TYR A 120 1.16 4.60 13.62
N TRP A 121 1.10 5.33 14.74
CA TRP A 121 -0.08 6.11 15.18
C TRP A 121 -0.54 7.21 14.20
N ARG A 122 0.38 7.83 13.45
CA ARG A 122 0.05 8.90 12.48
C ARG A 122 -0.40 8.37 11.13
N PHE A 123 -0.02 7.14 10.78
CA PHE A 123 -0.35 6.45 9.52
C PHE A 123 -1.84 6.08 9.45
N LEU A 124 -2.37 5.45 10.52
CA LEU A 124 -3.74 4.94 10.54
C LEU A 124 -4.82 6.02 10.59
N VAL A 125 -4.57 7.12 11.30
CA VAL A 125 -5.53 8.23 11.41
C VAL A 125 -5.71 8.91 10.05
N SER A 126 -4.64 8.99 9.25
CA SER A 126 -4.69 9.56 7.90
C SER A 126 -5.28 8.58 6.87
N ALA A 127 -4.83 7.32 6.89
CA ALA A 127 -5.32 6.25 6.00
C ALA A 127 -6.82 5.98 6.20
N ARG A 128 -7.33 5.97 7.44
CA ARG A 128 -8.76 5.77 7.73
C ARG A 128 -9.65 6.88 7.16
N ARG A 129 -9.20 8.14 7.20
CA ARG A 129 -9.95 9.27 6.61
C ARG A 129 -9.97 9.16 5.09
N ARG A 130 -8.84 8.83 4.45
CA ARG A 130 -8.74 8.67 3.00
C ARG A 130 -9.45 7.42 2.47
N CYS A 131 -9.35 6.26 3.11
CA CYS A 131 -10.06 5.04 2.72
C CYS A 131 -11.58 5.24 2.69
N ARG A 132 -12.16 5.85 3.74
CA ARG A 132 -13.60 6.18 3.75
C ARG A 132 -13.96 7.15 2.64
N SER A 133 -13.14 8.17 2.40
CA SER A 133 -13.43 9.17 1.37
C SER A 133 -13.33 8.60 -0.05
N LEU A 134 -12.28 7.84 -0.36
CA LEU A 134 -12.06 7.28 -1.70
C LEU A 134 -13.10 6.21 -2.04
N TRP A 135 -13.44 5.34 -1.08
CA TRP A 135 -14.47 4.32 -1.30
C TRP A 135 -15.88 4.92 -1.37
N HIS A 136 -16.20 5.94 -0.57
CA HIS A 136 -17.48 6.65 -0.71
C HIS A 136 -17.56 7.52 -1.98
N CYS A 137 -16.46 8.11 -2.46
CA CYS A 137 -16.42 8.83 -3.74
C CYS A 137 -16.59 7.89 -4.93
N SER A 138 -15.92 6.73 -4.93
CA SER A 138 -16.11 5.72 -5.99
C SER A 138 -17.54 5.16 -6.04
N LEU A 139 -18.28 5.18 -4.92
CA LEU A 139 -19.68 4.78 -4.86
C LEU A 139 -20.67 5.93 -5.20
N LYS A 140 -20.22 7.19 -5.19
CA LYS A 140 -21.07 8.37 -5.43
C LYS A 140 -20.87 9.04 -6.80
N GLY A 141 -19.77 8.75 -7.50
CA GLY A 141 -19.44 9.33 -8.81
C GLY A 141 -20.14 8.68 -10.02
N SER A 142 -21.27 8.00 -9.81
CA SER A 142 -22.03 7.31 -10.87
C SER A 142 -23.49 7.78 -10.85
N GLY A 143 -23.68 9.09 -10.99
CA GLY A 143 -24.96 9.73 -11.25
C GLY A 143 -24.85 10.56 -12.52
#